data_AF-A0A5D0N055-F1
#
_entry.id   AF-A0A5D0N055-F1
#
_cell.length_a   1.000
_cell.length_b   1.000
_cell.length_c   1.000
_cell.angle_alpha   90.00
_cell.angle_beta   90.00
_cell.angle_gamma   90.00
#
_symmetry.space_group_name_H-M   'P 1'
#
loop_
_entity.id
_entity.type
_entity.pdbx_description
1 polymer ?
#
loop_
_entity_poly.entity_id
_entity_poly.type
_entity_poly.pdbx_seq_one_letter_code
_entity_poly.pdbx_strand_id
1 'polypeptide(L)'
;MRRSLGDGWSIELCGPWNAEGTTSGVTTWRAPGRTMRVAPGDQWRCADGADIIASLDAALPPDPTGKVGEGGRNGVGHRAAWLYRQNGDTKYTLYGYTFIGAMYLETVFMSADTTDLAWALDAWRSVTRSID
;
A
#
# COMPACT_ATOMS: atom_id res chain seq x y z
N MET A 1 7.29 -4.92 14.00
CA MET A 1 8.39 -5.82 13.57
C MET A 1 8.49 -5.74 12.05
N ARG A 2 9.70 -5.66 11.48
CA ARG A 2 9.87 -5.66 10.01
C ARG A 2 9.65 -7.07 9.46
N ARG A 3 8.86 -7.17 8.40
CA ARG A 3 8.46 -8.42 7.74
C ARG A 3 8.81 -8.33 6.26
N SER A 4 9.31 -9.44 5.70
CA SER A 4 9.57 -9.54 4.26
C SER A 4 8.26 -9.64 3.49
N LEU A 5 8.18 -8.92 2.38
CA LEU A 5 7.09 -8.97 1.41
C LEU A 5 7.48 -9.72 0.11
N GLY A 6 8.73 -10.19 0.01
CA GLY A 6 9.29 -10.78 -1.21
C GLY A 6 10.05 -9.76 -2.07
N ASP A 7 10.92 -10.24 -2.96
CA ASP A 7 11.66 -9.43 -3.96
C ASP A 7 12.42 -8.21 -3.40
N GLY A 8 12.97 -8.37 -2.19
CA GLY A 8 13.69 -7.32 -1.45
C GLY A 8 12.78 -6.29 -0.76
N TRP A 9 11.46 -6.40 -0.90
CA TRP A 9 10.49 -5.55 -0.21
C TRP A 9 10.30 -5.98 1.24
N SER A 10 10.10 -4.99 2.10
CA SER A 10 9.79 -5.23 3.51
C SER A 10 8.89 -4.13 4.07
N ILE A 11 8.19 -4.43 5.16
CA ILE A 11 7.26 -3.52 5.84
C ILE A 11 7.30 -3.71 7.35
N GLU A 12 7.08 -2.67 8.12
CA GLU A 12 6.83 -2.77 9.55
C GLU A 12 5.36 -3.03 9.83
N LEU A 13 5.09 -4.21 10.40
CA LEU A 13 3.77 -4.57 10.90
C LEU A 13 3.87 -4.86 12.39
N CYS A 14 3.17 -4.06 13.19
CA CYS A 14 3.06 -4.22 14.64
C CYS A 14 1.85 -5.13 14.97
N GLY A 15 2.05 -6.07 15.88
CA GLY A 15 1.03 -7.03 16.30
C GLY A 15 1.06 -8.39 15.59
N PRO A 16 0.04 -9.24 15.83
CA PRO A 16 0.03 -10.64 15.47
C PRO A 16 -0.42 -10.86 14.01
N TRP A 17 0.37 -10.38 13.07
CA TRP A 17 0.12 -10.57 11.64
C TRP A 17 0.55 -11.96 11.18
N ASN A 18 -0.30 -12.62 10.39
CA ASN A 18 -0.04 -13.89 9.73
C ASN A 18 -0.24 -13.75 8.22
N ALA A 19 0.66 -14.33 7.43
CA ALA A 19 0.50 -14.41 5.97
C ALA A 19 -0.35 -15.65 5.64
N GLU A 20 -1.37 -15.49 4.81
CA GLU A 20 -2.28 -16.57 4.36
C GLU A 20 -1.79 -17.25 3.07
N GLY A 21 -0.57 -16.95 2.62
CA GLY A 21 0.01 -17.40 1.36
C GLY A 21 -0.17 -16.40 0.20
N THR A 22 0.42 -16.74 -0.95
CA THR A 22 0.41 -15.93 -2.16
C THR A 22 -0.44 -16.61 -3.23
N THR A 23 -1.48 -15.92 -3.70
CA THR A 23 -2.37 -16.40 -4.77
C THR A 23 -2.36 -15.40 -5.91
N SER A 24 -2.05 -15.85 -7.13
CA SER A 24 -1.96 -15.00 -8.33
C SER A 24 -1.07 -13.76 -8.12
N GLY A 25 0.09 -13.92 -7.47
CA GLY A 25 1.02 -12.84 -7.16
C GLY A 25 0.61 -11.94 -5.98
N VAL A 26 -0.59 -12.13 -5.42
CA VAL A 26 -1.08 -11.34 -4.29
C VAL A 26 -0.87 -12.11 -2.99
N THR A 27 -0.12 -11.52 -2.06
CA THR A 27 0.04 -12.06 -0.71
C THR A 27 -0.94 -11.39 0.24
N THR A 28 -1.74 -12.17 0.96
CA THR A 28 -2.69 -11.65 1.96
C THR A 28 -2.15 -11.85 3.37
N TRP A 29 -2.25 -10.81 4.19
CA TRP A 29 -1.86 -10.81 5.60
C TRP A 29 -3.07 -10.46 6.46
N ARG A 30 -3.25 -11.15 7.58
CA ARG A 30 -4.34 -10.92 8.55
C ARG A 30 -3.82 -10.61 9.93
N ALA A 31 -4.52 -9.72 10.61
CA ALA A 31 -4.48 -9.52 12.05
C ALA A 31 -5.94 -9.32 12.54
N PRO A 32 -6.22 -9.41 13.84
CA PRO A 32 -7.57 -9.14 14.36
C PRO A 32 -8.10 -7.79 13.86
N GLY A 33 -9.24 -7.80 13.15
CA GLY A 33 -9.90 -6.61 12.62
C GLY A 33 -9.20 -5.92 11.44
N ARG A 34 -8.03 -6.42 10.98
CA ARG A 34 -7.22 -5.79 9.94
C ARG A 34 -6.79 -6.79 8.87
N THR A 35 -6.67 -6.31 7.64
CA THR A 35 -6.20 -7.11 6.51
C THR A 35 -5.29 -6.26 5.66
N MET A 36 -4.22 -6.86 5.14
CA MET A 36 -3.34 -6.23 4.17
C MET A 36 -3.19 -7.17 2.98
N ARG A 37 -3.33 -6.64 1.77
CA ARG A 37 -3.00 -7.35 0.53
C ARG A 37 -1.79 -6.67 -0.09
N VAL A 38 -0.88 -7.46 -0.61
CA VAL A 38 0.35 -6.98 -1.25
C VAL A 38 0.43 -7.60 -2.62
N ALA A 39 0.59 -6.77 -3.65
CA ALA A 39 0.74 -7.21 -5.02
C ALA A 39 1.92 -6.47 -5.67
N PRO A 40 2.85 -7.17 -6.34
CA PRO A 40 3.80 -6.52 -7.22
C PRO A 40 3.03 -5.90 -8.38
N GLY A 41 3.37 -4.65 -8.68
CA GLY A 41 2.82 -3.93 -9.81
C GLY A 41 3.55 -4.24 -11.12
N ASP A 42 2.85 -4.12 -12.23
CA ASP A 42 3.47 -4.13 -13.57
C ASP A 42 4.45 -2.97 -13.74
N GLN A 43 5.28 -3.04 -14.80
CA GLN A 43 6.12 -1.92 -15.19
C GLN A 43 5.26 -0.69 -15.54
N TRP A 44 5.46 0.38 -14.80
CA TRP A 44 4.81 1.67 -14.98
C TRP A 44 5.59 2.52 -15.99
N ARG A 45 4.87 3.08 -16.97
CA ARG A 45 5.46 3.74 -18.14
C ARG A 45 5.55 5.27 -18.04
N CYS A 46 5.01 5.87 -16.99
CA CYS A 46 4.96 7.33 -16.84
C CYS A 46 6.35 7.95 -16.63
N ALA A 47 6.57 9.14 -17.18
CA ALA A 47 7.87 9.82 -17.19
C ALA A 47 8.23 10.49 -15.85
N ASP A 48 7.22 10.87 -15.05
CA ASP A 48 7.39 11.51 -13.75
C ASP A 48 6.25 11.22 -12.75
N GLY A 49 6.37 11.76 -11.53
CA GLY A 49 5.42 11.55 -10.44
C GLY A 49 4.02 12.14 -10.65
N ALA A 50 3.87 13.20 -11.46
CA ALA A 50 2.57 13.81 -11.71
C ALA A 50 1.72 12.93 -12.63
N ASP A 51 2.36 12.36 -13.67
CA ASP A 51 1.74 11.40 -14.58
C ASP A 51 1.30 10.13 -13.86
N ILE A 52 2.07 9.68 -12.85
CA ILE A 52 1.73 8.51 -12.02
C ILE A 52 0.42 8.75 -11.26
N ILE A 53 0.30 9.90 -10.57
CA ILE A 53 -0.88 10.22 -9.77
C ILE A 53 -2.13 10.33 -10.66
N ALA A 54 -2.01 11.01 -11.80
CA ALA A 54 -3.12 11.15 -12.74
C ALA A 54 -3.59 9.81 -13.30
N SER A 55 -2.65 8.90 -13.62
CA SER A 55 -2.99 7.55 -14.08
C SER A 55 -3.64 6.70 -12.99
N LEU A 56 -3.19 6.80 -11.74
CA LEU A 56 -3.79 6.08 -10.62
C LEU A 56 -5.19 6.60 -10.29
N ASP A 57 -5.43 7.91 -10.40
CA ASP A 57 -6.76 8.51 -10.25
C ASP A 57 -7.78 7.94 -11.23
N ALA A 58 -7.35 7.56 -12.43
CA ALA A 58 -8.21 6.93 -13.43
C ALA A 58 -8.47 5.43 -13.17
N ALA A 59 -7.52 4.74 -12.50
CA ALA A 59 -7.58 3.30 -12.29
C ALA A 59 -8.27 2.89 -10.98
N LEU A 60 -8.24 3.77 -9.98
CA LEU A 60 -8.79 3.52 -8.65
C LEU A 60 -10.29 3.82 -8.57
N PRO A 61 -11.00 3.29 -7.56
CA PRO A 61 -12.40 3.65 -7.33
C PRO A 61 -12.58 5.18 -7.22
N PRO A 62 -13.70 5.75 -7.70
CA PRO A 62 -13.95 7.18 -7.60
C PRO A 62 -14.14 7.63 -6.14
N ASP A 63 -14.06 8.94 -5.93
CA ASP A 63 -14.40 9.63 -4.67
C ASP A 63 -13.64 9.15 -3.41
N PRO A 64 -12.29 9.14 -3.45
CA PRO A 64 -11.51 8.93 -2.23
C PRO A 64 -11.78 10.05 -1.22
N THR A 65 -11.91 9.69 0.04
CA THR A 65 -12.04 10.60 1.17
C THR A 65 -10.76 11.41 1.42
N GLY A 66 -9.62 10.95 0.89
CA GLY A 66 -8.33 11.63 0.99
C GLY A 66 -7.28 11.03 0.06
N LYS A 67 -6.29 11.84 -0.30
CA LYS A 67 -5.15 11.43 -1.12
C LYS A 67 -3.87 11.97 -0.49
N VAL A 68 -2.78 11.21 -0.60
CA VAL A 68 -1.46 11.65 -0.16
C VAL A 68 -0.41 11.23 -1.18
N GLY A 69 0.49 12.16 -1.52
CA GLY A 69 1.64 11.92 -2.40
C GLY A 69 2.92 12.39 -1.69
N GLU A 70 3.95 11.55 -1.70
CA GLU A 70 5.20 11.79 -0.97
C GLU A 70 6.41 11.43 -1.85
N GLY A 71 7.45 12.25 -1.76
CA GLY A 71 8.77 11.87 -2.28
C GLY A 71 9.28 10.64 -1.52
N GLY A 72 9.91 9.70 -2.23
CA GLY A 72 10.42 8.49 -1.62
C GLY A 72 11.65 8.72 -0.75
N ARG A 73 11.91 7.76 0.15
CA ARG A 73 13.13 7.65 0.98
C ARG A 73 13.55 6.18 1.03
N ASN A 74 14.79 5.89 1.42
CA ASN A 74 15.29 4.53 1.66
C ASN A 74 15.11 3.58 0.46
N GLY A 75 15.62 3.98 -0.71
CA GLY A 75 15.53 3.19 -1.94
C GLY A 75 14.19 3.30 -2.68
N VAL A 76 13.20 4.00 -2.12
CA VAL A 76 11.93 4.35 -2.76
C VAL A 76 12.06 5.68 -3.50
N GLY A 77 11.51 5.77 -4.72
CA GLY A 77 11.46 7.00 -5.50
C GLY A 77 10.23 7.86 -5.23
N HIS A 78 9.04 7.26 -5.21
CA HIS A 78 7.78 7.97 -4.97
C HIS A 78 6.78 7.09 -4.21
N ARG A 79 5.82 7.73 -3.55
CA ARG A 79 4.74 7.08 -2.82
C ARG A 79 3.45 7.84 -3.03
N ALA A 80 2.37 7.14 -3.31
CA ALA A 80 1.03 7.72 -3.31
C ALA A 80 0.02 6.79 -2.66
N ALA A 81 -0.96 7.33 -1.95
CA ALA A 81 -2.03 6.55 -1.35
C ALA A 81 -3.39 7.25 -1.42
N TRP A 82 -4.45 6.43 -1.55
CA TRP A 82 -5.84 6.83 -1.62
C TRP A 82 -6.63 6.23 -0.47
N LEU A 83 -7.39 7.08 0.20
CA LEU A 83 -8.18 6.79 1.38
C LEU A 83 -9.65 6.62 0.99
N TYR A 84 -10.26 5.48 1.30
CA TYR A 84 -11.69 5.26 1.10
C TYR A 84 -12.38 4.93 2.41
N ARG A 85 -13.48 5.63 2.67
CA ARG A 85 -14.42 5.29 3.73
C ARG A 85 -15.73 4.85 3.09
N GLN A 86 -16.14 3.60 3.31
CA GLN A 86 -17.45 3.15 2.85
C GLN A 86 -18.52 3.62 3.83
N ASN A 87 -19.61 4.17 3.31
CA ASN A 87 -20.76 4.55 4.12
C ASN A 87 -21.61 3.29 4.39
N GLY A 88 -21.90 2.99 5.66
CA GLY A 88 -22.80 1.92 6.09
C GLY A 88 -22.12 0.74 6.79
N ASP A 89 -20.95 0.32 6.30
CA ASP A 89 -20.05 -0.59 6.99
C ASP A 89 -18.86 0.23 7.49
N THR A 90 -18.48 0.13 8.76
CA THR A 90 -17.34 0.83 9.38
C THR A 90 -15.99 0.35 8.82
N LYS A 91 -15.84 0.30 7.51
CA LYS A 91 -14.69 -0.24 6.79
C LYS A 91 -13.94 0.90 6.14
N TYR A 92 -12.66 0.91 6.48
CA TYR A 92 -11.68 1.78 5.89
C TYR A 92 -10.79 0.98 4.94
N THR A 93 -10.46 1.55 3.77
CA THR A 93 -9.48 0.99 2.84
C THR A 93 -8.42 2.04 2.43
N LEU A 94 -7.14 1.71 2.63
CA LEU A 94 -6.00 2.41 2.02
C LEU A 94 -5.57 1.65 0.77
N TYR A 95 -5.51 2.32 -0.38
CA TYR A 95 -4.73 1.84 -1.52
C TYR A 95 -3.41 2.58 -1.55
N GLY A 96 -2.31 1.91 -1.21
CA GLY A 96 -0.97 2.50 -1.12
C GLY A 96 -0.04 1.94 -2.18
N TYR A 97 0.64 2.84 -2.89
CA TYR A 97 1.58 2.52 -3.96
C TYR A 97 2.98 3.01 -3.58
N THR A 98 3.97 2.13 -3.72
CA THR A 98 5.38 2.44 -3.43
C THR A 98 6.23 2.17 -4.67
N PHE A 99 6.84 3.22 -5.24
CA PHE A 99 7.52 3.18 -6.55
C PHE A 99 9.04 3.15 -6.43
N ILE A 100 9.67 2.36 -7.29
CA ILE A 100 11.13 2.28 -7.49
C ILE A 100 11.43 2.23 -8.97
N GLY A 101 11.89 3.36 -9.52
CA GLY A 101 11.98 3.55 -10.96
C GLY A 101 10.61 3.31 -11.60
N ALA A 102 10.57 2.41 -12.59
CA ALA A 102 9.35 1.99 -13.27
C ALA A 102 8.57 0.87 -12.56
N MET A 103 9.08 0.30 -11.46
CA MET A 103 8.36 -0.75 -10.72
C MET A 103 7.58 -0.16 -9.56
N TYR A 104 6.51 -0.82 -9.13
CA TYR A 104 5.82 -0.46 -7.90
C TYR A 104 5.35 -1.67 -7.11
N LEU A 105 5.11 -1.45 -5.83
CA LEU A 105 4.41 -2.39 -4.95
C LEU A 105 3.08 -1.77 -4.55
N GLU A 106 1.98 -2.47 -4.83
CA GLU A 106 0.66 -2.13 -4.32
C GLU A 106 0.47 -2.79 -2.95
N THR A 107 -0.02 -2.01 -2.00
CA THR A 107 -0.38 -2.44 -0.65
C THR A 107 -1.78 -1.92 -0.32
N VAL A 108 -2.72 -2.83 -0.14
CA VAL A 108 -4.11 -2.49 0.19
C VAL A 108 -4.37 -2.85 1.65
N PHE A 109 -4.65 -1.85 2.48
CA PHE A 109 -4.91 -2.03 3.91
C PHE A 109 -6.40 -1.85 4.17
N MET A 110 -7.01 -2.81 4.85
CA MET A 110 -8.42 -2.79 5.24
C MET A 110 -8.52 -2.89 6.75
N SER A 111 -9.34 -2.03 7.35
CA SER A 111 -9.65 -2.06 8.79
C SER A 111 -11.16 -2.04 9.00
N ALA A 112 -11.63 -2.83 9.97
CA ALA A 112 -13.02 -2.75 10.47
C ALA A 112 -13.22 -1.60 11.48
N ASP A 113 -12.15 -0.89 11.86
CA ASP A 113 -12.19 0.29 12.71
C ASP A 113 -11.75 1.52 11.91
N THR A 114 -12.67 2.49 11.77
CA THR A 114 -12.44 3.75 11.05
C THR A 114 -11.66 4.80 11.85
N THR A 115 -11.46 4.60 13.15
CA THR A 115 -10.70 5.53 14.00
C THR A 115 -9.19 5.30 13.90
N ASP A 116 -8.81 4.13 13.42
CA ASP A 116 -7.45 3.66 13.39
C ASP A 116 -6.91 3.70 11.96
N LEU A 117 -6.70 4.91 11.47
CA LEU A 117 -6.11 5.17 10.15
C LEU A 117 -4.59 5.31 10.23
N ALA A 118 -4.09 5.86 11.35
CA ALA A 118 -2.68 6.19 11.52
C ALA A 118 -1.79 4.96 11.26
N TRP A 119 -2.17 3.79 11.77
CA TRP A 119 -1.38 2.57 11.57
C TRP A 119 -1.25 2.18 10.09
N ALA A 120 -2.28 2.40 9.25
CA ALA A 120 -2.25 1.96 7.85
C ALA A 120 -1.31 2.87 7.05
N LEU A 121 -1.37 4.18 7.30
CA LEU A 121 -0.42 5.14 6.74
C LEU A 121 1.01 4.88 7.24
N ASP A 122 1.19 4.62 8.53
CA ASP A 122 2.51 4.35 9.11
C ASP A 122 3.10 3.03 8.57
N ALA A 123 2.30 1.97 8.50
CA ALA A 123 2.69 0.70 7.89
C ALA A 123 3.05 0.90 6.42
N TRP A 124 2.21 1.57 5.63
CA TRP A 124 2.52 1.87 4.24
C TRP A 124 3.82 2.68 4.08
N ARG A 125 4.02 3.73 4.90
CA ARG A 125 5.25 4.53 4.90
C ARG A 125 6.49 3.75 5.35
N SER A 126 6.32 2.64 6.05
CA SER A 126 7.43 1.78 6.44
C SER A 126 7.88 0.82 5.34
N VAL A 127 7.17 0.77 4.21
CA VAL A 127 7.54 -0.07 3.05
C VAL A 127 8.87 0.40 2.49
N THR A 128 9.85 -0.49 2.47
CA THR A 128 11.18 -0.23 1.90
C THR A 128 11.57 -1.37 0.99
N ARG A 129 12.51 -1.11 0.07
CA ARG A 129 13.19 -2.15 -0.69
C ARG A 129 14.68 -2.11 -0.40
N SER A 130 15.23 -3.25 -0.02
CA SER A 130 16.67 -3.44 0.00
C SER A 130 17.10 -3.93 -1.38
N ILE A 131 18.11 -3.30 -1.95
CA ILE A 131 18.80 -3.80 -3.13
C ILE A 131 20.06 -4.46 -2.57
N ASP A 132 20.15 -5.80 -2.70
CA ASP A 132 21.43 -6.50 -2.49
C ASP A 132 22.39 -6.19 -3.64
#